data_AF-A0A1B8CJ05-F1
#
_entry.id   AF-A0A1B8CJ05-F1
#
_cell.length_a   1.000
_cell.length_b   1.000
_cell.length_c   1.000
_cell.angle_alpha   90.00
_cell.angle_beta   90.00
_cell.angle_gamma   90.00
#
_symmetry.space_group_name_H-M   'P 1'
#
loop_
_entity.id
_entity.type
_entity.pdbx_description
1 polymer ?
#
loop_
_entity_poly.entity_id
_entity_poly.type
_entity_poly.pdbx_seq_one_letter_code
_entity_poly.pdbx_strand_id
1 'polypeptide(L)'
;MTEGQGQPLKFTITHYRKLQHTHEYFIKWIVEGHHPLAIPVFKKHGILGYTLFVTPPTLNSAMKEDLGKYRPAWDFADFDCFIEYVVPDVQSIKNVIADPEWLGAVKDEEYWVDTSEALATLG
;
A
#
# COMPACT_ATOMS: atom_id res chain seq x y z
N MET A 1 8.19 28.59 -10.08
CA MET A 1 6.85 28.31 -9.54
C MET A 1 6.58 26.84 -9.83
N THR A 2 6.55 25.99 -8.81
CA THR A 2 6.25 24.56 -8.96
C THR A 2 4.86 24.30 -8.37
N GLU A 3 3.98 23.79 -9.22
CA GLU A 3 2.56 23.54 -8.98
C GLU A 3 2.35 22.55 -7.82
N GLY A 4 1.35 22.82 -6.97
CA GLY A 4 1.02 22.00 -5.79
C GLY A 4 0.85 22.76 -4.48
N GLN A 5 0.97 24.09 -4.45
CA GLN A 5 0.71 24.85 -3.22
C GLN A 5 -0.81 24.97 -2.97
N GLY A 6 -1.38 24.00 -2.24
CA GLY A 6 -2.68 24.19 -1.57
C GLY A 6 -3.52 22.94 -1.29
N GLN A 7 -3.31 21.82 -1.99
CA GLN A 7 -4.08 20.59 -1.78
C GLN A 7 -3.17 19.42 -1.38
N PRO A 8 -3.55 18.61 -0.37
CA PRO A 8 -2.86 17.37 -0.06
C PRO A 8 -2.80 16.44 -1.27
N LEU A 9 -1.67 15.75 -1.42
CA LEU A 9 -1.45 14.72 -2.42
C LEU A 9 -1.90 13.37 -1.89
N LYS A 10 -2.30 12.49 -2.80
CA LYS A 10 -2.58 11.08 -2.53
C LYS A 10 -1.45 10.24 -3.12
N PHE A 11 -0.78 9.48 -2.27
CA PHE A 11 0.21 8.48 -2.67
C PHE A 11 -0.37 7.09 -2.40
N THR A 12 -0.48 6.25 -3.43
CA THR A 12 -0.99 4.88 -3.30
C THR A 12 0.10 3.89 -3.64
N ILE A 13 0.18 2.79 -2.90
CA ILE A 13 1.01 1.63 -3.22
C ILE A 13 0.17 0.35 -3.15
N THR A 14 0.44 -0.58 -4.05
CA THR A 14 -0.22 -1.88 -4.10
C THR A 14 0.74 -3.00 -3.70
N HIS A 15 0.22 -4.03 -3.05
CA HIS A 15 1.03 -5.18 -2.64
C HIS A 15 0.37 -6.49 -3.02
N TYR A 16 1.18 -7.38 -3.61
CA TYR A 16 0.96 -8.81 -3.52
C TYR A 16 1.75 -9.36 -2.33
N ARG A 17 1.18 -10.35 -1.66
CA ARG A 17 1.91 -11.17 -0.70
C ARG A 17 2.83 -12.15 -1.44
N LYS A 18 3.91 -12.59 -0.80
CA LYS A 18 4.67 -13.75 -1.27
C LYS A 18 3.81 -15.02 -1.21
N LEU A 19 3.91 -15.87 -2.25
CA LEU A 19 3.06 -17.06 -2.43
C LEU A 19 3.10 -18.06 -1.26
N GLN A 20 4.17 -18.05 -0.47
CA GLN A 20 4.32 -18.89 0.72
C GLN A 20 3.39 -18.51 1.88
N HIS A 21 2.77 -17.33 1.84
CA HIS A 21 1.86 -16.84 2.86
C HIS A 21 0.41 -16.97 2.43
N THR A 22 -0.46 -17.23 3.39
CA THR A 22 -1.91 -17.06 3.17
C THR A 22 -2.26 -15.58 3.23
N HIS A 23 -3.36 -15.21 2.58
CA HIS A 23 -3.90 -13.84 2.67
C HIS A 23 -4.14 -13.44 4.13
N GLU A 24 -4.75 -14.33 4.92
CA GLU A 24 -5.04 -14.07 6.33
C GLU A 24 -3.78 -13.76 7.15
N TYR A 25 -2.73 -14.58 7.02
CA TYR A 25 -1.48 -14.34 7.73
C TYR A 25 -0.79 -13.06 7.26
N PHE A 26 -0.84 -12.75 5.97
CA PHE A 26 -0.31 -11.51 5.41
C PHE A 26 -1.02 -10.27 5.98
N ILE A 27 -2.35 -10.24 5.97
CA ILE A 27 -3.12 -9.11 6.53
C ILE A 27 -2.91 -8.99 8.04
N LYS A 28 -2.83 -10.13 8.74
CA LYS A 28 -2.51 -10.14 10.17
C LYS A 28 -1.13 -9.51 10.43
N TRP A 29 -0.11 -9.86 9.63
CA TRP A 29 1.20 -9.23 9.74
C TRP A 29 1.16 -7.73 9.47
N ILE A 30 0.44 -7.27 8.43
CA ILE A 30 0.31 -5.83 8.15
C ILE A 30 -0.27 -5.11 9.36
N VAL A 31 -1.40 -5.59 9.88
CA VAL A 31 -2.20 -4.90 10.90
C VAL A 31 -1.59 -5.00 12.29
N GLU A 32 -1.10 -6.18 12.67
CA GLU A 32 -0.61 -6.44 14.03
C GLU A 32 0.92 -6.31 14.16
N GLY A 33 1.66 -6.42 13.05
CA GLY A 33 3.12 -6.36 13.02
C GLY A 33 3.65 -5.03 12.46
N HIS A 34 3.33 -4.73 11.20
CA HIS A 34 3.88 -3.58 10.49
C HIS A 34 3.27 -2.24 10.97
N HIS A 35 1.94 -2.13 11.04
CA HIS A 35 1.25 -0.88 11.41
C HIS A 35 1.69 -0.28 12.74
N PRO A 36 1.83 -1.05 13.85
CA PRO A 36 2.29 -0.48 15.12
C PRO A 36 3.65 0.20 15.05
N LEU A 37 4.53 -0.25 14.14
CA LEU A 37 5.86 0.32 13.92
C LEU A 37 5.82 1.49 12.93
N ALA A 38 4.98 1.39 11.90
CA ALA A 38 4.90 2.35 10.81
C ALA A 38 4.12 3.63 11.14
N ILE A 39 2.97 3.51 11.81
CA ILE A 39 2.08 4.64 12.12
C ILE A 39 2.76 5.76 12.92
N PRO A 40 3.61 5.49 13.94
CA PRO A 40 4.38 6.53 14.61
C PRO A 40 5.28 7.34 13.66
N VAL A 41 5.93 6.66 12.70
CA VAL A 41 6.79 7.31 11.70
C VAL A 41 5.98 8.19 10.75
N PHE A 42 4.81 7.72 10.32
CA PHE A 42 3.89 8.52 9.50
C PHE A 42 3.47 9.81 10.21
N LYS A 43 3.12 9.72 11.49
CA LYS A 43 2.78 10.89 12.32
C LYS A 43 3.96 11.85 12.47
N LYS A 44 5.17 11.32 12.70
CA LYS A 44 6.40 12.09 12.83
C LYS A 44 6.70 12.95 11.60
N HIS A 45 6.37 12.46 10.40
CA HIS A 45 6.64 13.15 9.12
C HIS A 45 5.43 13.83 8.49
N GLY A 46 4.35 13.99 9.24
CA GLY A 46 3.19 14.80 8.83
C GLY A 46 2.31 14.13 7.78
N ILE A 47 2.27 12.80 7.69
CA ILE A 47 1.28 12.08 6.90
C ILE A 47 -0.11 12.38 7.49
N LEU A 48 -1.01 12.88 6.66
CA LEU A 48 -2.33 13.40 7.05
C LEU A 48 -3.39 12.31 7.15
N GLY A 49 -3.22 11.23 6.37
CA GLY A 49 -4.15 10.11 6.32
C GLY A 49 -3.45 8.83 5.89
N TYR A 50 -3.93 7.71 6.40
CA TYR A 50 -3.50 6.37 6.03
C TYR A 50 -4.73 5.48 5.89
N THR A 51 -4.86 4.78 4.78
CA THR A 51 -5.90 3.78 4.54
C THR A 51 -5.27 2.48 4.07
N LEU A 52 -5.67 1.36 4.67
CA LEU A 52 -5.42 0.02 4.15
C LEU A 52 -6.74 -0.53 3.60
N PHE A 53 -6.79 -0.78 2.30
CA PHE A 53 -7.90 -1.46 1.65
C PHE A 53 -7.47 -2.87 1.28
N VAL A 54 -8.10 -3.87 1.91
CA VAL A 54 -7.77 -5.29 1.74
C VAL A 54 -8.69 -5.90 0.69
N THR A 55 -8.12 -6.73 -0.18
CA THR A 55 -8.80 -7.30 -1.34
C THR A 55 -8.67 -8.82 -1.33
N PRO A 56 -9.61 -9.53 -0.66
CA PRO A 56 -9.54 -10.98 -0.52
C PRO A 56 -9.51 -11.72 -1.87
N PRO A 57 -8.62 -12.71 -2.07
CA PRO A 57 -8.49 -13.42 -3.33
C PRO A 57 -9.79 -14.08 -3.81
N THR A 58 -10.62 -14.55 -2.88
CA THR A 58 -11.92 -15.17 -3.20
C THR A 58 -12.89 -14.18 -3.82
N LEU A 59 -12.94 -12.94 -3.31
CA LEU A 59 -13.80 -11.89 -3.84
C LEU A 59 -13.26 -11.35 -5.17
N ASN A 60 -11.94 -11.12 -5.26
CA ASN A 60 -11.28 -10.68 -6.49
C ASN A 60 -11.48 -11.68 -7.62
N SER A 61 -11.28 -12.98 -7.37
CA SER A 61 -11.40 -14.02 -8.40
C SER A 61 -12.82 -14.11 -8.96
N ALA A 62 -13.83 -14.06 -8.09
CA ALA A 62 -15.24 -14.07 -8.50
C ALA A 62 -15.58 -12.84 -9.35
N MET A 63 -15.20 -11.65 -8.88
CA MET A 63 -15.49 -10.40 -9.61
C MET A 63 -14.69 -10.29 -10.92
N LYS A 64 -13.46 -10.81 -10.96
CA LYS A 64 -12.62 -10.86 -12.17
C LYS A 64 -13.26 -11.71 -13.26
N GLU A 65 -13.78 -12.89 -12.90
CA GLU A 65 -14.49 -13.77 -13.84
C GLU A 65 -15.73 -13.06 -14.41
N ASP A 66 -16.54 -12.47 -13.54
CA ASP A 66 -17.77 -11.80 -13.97
C ASP A 66 -17.51 -10.54 -14.79
N LEU A 67 -16.56 -9.71 -14.36
CA LEU A 67 -16.20 -8.48 -15.07
C LEU A 67 -15.59 -8.81 -16.43
N GLY A 68 -14.81 -9.89 -16.54
CA GLY A 68 -14.24 -10.36 -17.82
C GLY A 68 -15.30 -10.70 -18.87
N LYS A 69 -16.52 -11.10 -18.47
CA LYS A 69 -17.65 -11.34 -19.38
C LYS A 69 -18.16 -10.05 -20.02
N TYR A 70 -18.10 -8.93 -19.29
CA TYR A 70 -18.64 -7.63 -19.73
C TYR A 70 -17.56 -6.68 -20.28
N ARG A 71 -16.31 -6.82 -19.80
CA ARG A 71 -15.16 -5.96 -20.06
C ARG A 71 -13.91 -6.82 -20.35
N PRO A 72 -13.90 -7.59 -21.44
CA PRO A 72 -12.83 -8.57 -21.71
C PRO A 72 -11.45 -7.95 -21.97
N ALA A 73 -11.38 -6.65 -22.28
CA ALA A 73 -10.13 -5.93 -22.50
C ALA A 73 -9.56 -5.28 -21.23
N TRP A 74 -10.24 -5.40 -20.08
CA TRP A 74 -9.78 -4.82 -18.83
C TRP A 74 -8.96 -5.83 -18.04
N ASP A 75 -7.80 -5.40 -17.55
CA ASP A 75 -7.10 -6.11 -16.50
C ASP A 75 -7.80 -5.89 -15.15
N PHE A 76 -7.62 -6.85 -14.26
CA PHE A 76 -8.16 -6.79 -12.91
C PHE A 76 -7.01 -6.59 -11.93
N ALA A 77 -7.08 -5.52 -11.14
CA ALA A 77 -6.08 -5.21 -10.12
C ALA A 77 -6.32 -6.08 -8.87
N ASP A 78 -5.91 -7.35 -8.93
CA ASP A 78 -6.15 -8.37 -7.90
C ASP A 78 -5.10 -8.42 -6.78
N PHE A 79 -4.44 -7.28 -6.51
CA PHE A 79 -3.55 -7.11 -5.36
C PHE A 79 -4.17 -7.61 -4.06
N ASP A 80 -3.36 -7.98 -3.08
CA ASP A 80 -3.84 -8.39 -1.75
C ASP A 80 -4.25 -7.18 -0.90
N CYS A 81 -3.61 -6.02 -1.12
CA CYS A 81 -4.06 -4.77 -0.56
C CYS A 81 -3.61 -3.54 -1.37
N PHE A 82 -4.31 -2.44 -1.11
CA PHE A 82 -3.96 -1.09 -1.50
C PHE A 82 -3.70 -0.29 -0.24
N ILE A 83 -2.60 0.44 -0.22
CA ILE A 83 -2.26 1.37 0.85
C ILE A 83 -2.31 2.78 0.27
N GLU A 84 -3.04 3.65 0.94
CA GLU A 84 -3.18 5.05 0.54
C GLU A 84 -2.68 5.97 1.65
N TYR A 85 -1.81 6.91 1.28
CA TYR A 85 -1.31 7.98 2.12
C TYR A 85 -1.86 9.30 1.59
N VAL A 86 -2.41 10.12 2.49
CA VAL A 86 -2.67 11.53 2.21
C VAL A 86 -1.50 12.32 2.79
N VAL A 87 -0.80 13.07 1.95
CA VAL A 87 0.45 13.75 2.31
C VAL A 87 0.39 15.23 1.95
N PRO A 88 1.04 16.13 2.71
CA PRO A 88 1.05 17.55 2.40
C PRO A 88 1.88 17.84 1.13
N ASP A 89 2.95 17.07 0.93
CA ASP A 89 3.85 17.15 -0.21
C ASP A 89 4.68 15.86 -0.35
N VAL A 90 5.45 15.75 -1.44
CA VAL A 90 6.32 14.60 -1.70
C VAL A 90 7.49 14.51 -0.71
N GLN A 91 7.85 15.61 -0.05
CA GLN A 91 8.96 15.61 0.91
C GLN A 91 8.60 14.80 2.16
N SER A 92 7.35 14.81 2.60
CA SER A 92 6.88 13.92 3.68
C SER A 92 7.17 12.44 3.40
N ILE A 93 6.93 11.96 2.17
CA ILE A 93 7.20 10.57 1.79
C ILE A 93 8.71 10.27 1.83
N LYS A 94 9.52 11.18 1.28
CA LYS A 94 10.99 11.05 1.30
C LYS A 94 11.53 10.99 2.73
N ASN A 95 10.96 11.80 3.63
CA ASN A 95 11.37 11.82 5.03
C ASN A 95 11.00 10.51 5.75
N VAL A 96 9.82 9.93 5.46
CA VAL A 96 9.46 8.58 5.96
C VAL A 96 10.47 7.55 5.48
N ILE A 97 10.76 7.49 4.16
CA ILE A 97 11.66 6.47 3.59
C ILE A 97 13.07 6.57 4.17
N ALA A 98 13.54 7.78 4.45
CA ALA A 98 14.86 8.02 5.03
C ALA A 98 14.91 7.82 6.57
N ASP A 99 13.79 7.58 7.23
CA ASP A 99 13.74 7.43 8.69
C ASP A 99 14.30 6.08 9.14
N PRO A 100 15.26 6.02 10.08
CA PRO A 100 15.75 4.76 10.62
C PRO A 100 14.66 3.88 11.24
N GLU A 101 13.64 4.47 11.84
CA GLU A 101 12.50 3.74 12.41
C GLU A 101 11.64 3.12 11.31
N TRP A 102 11.55 3.76 10.13
CA TRP A 102 10.90 3.18 8.96
C TRP A 102 11.65 1.94 8.46
N LEU A 103 12.99 2.02 8.35
CA LEU A 103 13.81 0.86 7.97
C LEU A 103 13.60 -0.32 8.93
N GLY A 104 13.40 -0.05 10.22
CA GLY A 104 13.02 -1.06 11.21
C GLY A 104 11.60 -1.62 10.99
N ALA A 105 10.64 -0.77 10.59
CA ALA A 105 9.26 -1.15 10.33
C ALA A 105 9.09 -2.00 9.05
N VAL A 106 10.00 -1.87 8.07
CA VAL A 106 9.99 -2.63 6.81
C VAL A 106 11.05 -3.75 6.75
N LYS A 107 11.75 -4.03 7.85
CA LYS A 107 12.84 -5.03 7.87
C LYS A 107 12.45 -6.43 7.37
N ASP A 108 11.18 -6.81 7.56
CA ASP A 108 10.63 -8.12 7.17
C ASP A 108 9.75 -8.01 5.92
N GLU A 109 9.65 -6.84 5.28
CA GLU A 109 8.74 -6.58 4.17
C GLU A 109 8.95 -7.56 3.02
N GLU A 110 10.20 -7.80 2.60
CA GLU A 110 10.52 -8.73 1.50
C GLU A 110 10.14 -10.19 1.80
N TYR A 111 10.02 -10.56 3.07
CA TYR A 111 9.53 -11.89 3.45
C TYR A 111 8.03 -12.01 3.22
N TRP A 112 7.28 -10.91 3.36
CA TRP A 112 5.81 -10.89 3.29
C TRP A 112 5.26 -10.43 1.95
N VAL A 113 5.92 -9.48 1.29
CA VAL A 113 5.45 -8.74 0.12
C VAL A 113 6.31 -9.08 -1.10
N ASP A 114 5.69 -9.23 -2.26
CA ASP A 114 6.40 -9.20 -3.53
C ASP A 114 6.63 -7.75 -3.99
N THR A 115 7.74 -7.16 -3.54
CA THR A 115 8.08 -5.76 -3.83
C THR A 115 8.39 -5.52 -5.31
N SER A 116 8.70 -6.57 -6.08
CA SER A 116 8.96 -6.44 -7.53
C SER A 116 7.70 -6.17 -8.36
N GLU A 117 6.53 -6.53 -7.82
CA GLU A 117 5.22 -6.36 -8.44
C GLU A 117 4.43 -5.17 -7.86
N ALA A 118 5.03 -4.42 -6.92
CA ALA A 118 4.39 -3.27 -6.31
C ALA A 118 4.22 -2.12 -7.32
N LEU A 119 3.01 -1.59 -7.42
CA LEU A 119 2.73 -0.39 -8.22
C LEU A 119 2.49 0.79 -7.30
N ALA A 120 3.01 1.96 -7.67
CA ALA A 120 2.82 3.19 -6.93
C ALA A 120 2.23 4.30 -7.81
N THR A 121 1.36 5.13 -7.24
CA THR A 121 0.78 6.31 -7.90
C THR A 121 0.87 7.53 -7.00
N LEU A 122 0.91 8.71 -7.62
CA LEU A 122 0.90 10.01 -6.94
C LEU A 122 0.01 10.96 -7.72
N GLY A 123 -0.93 11.63 -7.05
CA GLY A 123 -1.83 12.60 -7.68
C GLY A 123 -2.69 13.40 -6.70
#